data_AF-A0A2D7PLI3-F1
#
_entry.id   AF-A0A2D7PLI3-F1
#
_cell.length_a   1.000
_cell.length_b   1.000
_cell.length_c   1.000
_cell.angle_alpha   90.00
_cell.angle_beta   90.00
_cell.angle_gamma   90.00
#
_symmetry.space_group_name_H-M   'P 1'
#
loop_
_entity.id
_entity.type
_entity.pdbx_description
1 polymer ?
#
loop_
_entity_poly.entity_id
_entity_poly.type
_entity_poly.pdbx_seq_one_letter_code
_entity_poly.pdbx_strand_id
1 'polypeptide(L)'
;MSLDDATRQKITDLIAENRVLLFMKGDRSAPQCGFSARVIEILEGYGAPYETLDVLSNPDVREGIKDYSSWPTIPQLYVGGEFIGGCDIITEMHGAGELFEPLGVEPPPAINPEIHLTTEAAEALGQAVAQSGGPDQHLHLSISQNFQSTLSMAPQSPMDVVVETSGVTLMVDRLSAARANGVTISLVETQDGRGFKVDNPNAPQVQTMSVQALKELIDSGGPFELLDVRTPEEYETARLEQAQLVDQRLFERLQTLPRDTRLVFICHHGPRGVQAGEQFLSMGFTDVHNVTGGLHAWSQEIDPSVPQY
;
A
#
# COMPACT_ATOMS: atom_id res chain seq x y z
N MET A 1 27.95 -26.87 4.77
CA MET A 1 27.65 -28.28 4.43
C MET A 1 27.33 -28.27 2.94
N SER A 2 27.63 -29.32 2.17
CA SER A 2 27.20 -29.32 0.77
C SER A 2 25.67 -29.36 0.72
N LEU A 3 25.05 -28.47 -0.05
CA LEU A 3 23.63 -28.48 -0.37
C LEU A 3 23.20 -29.89 -0.82
N ASP A 4 22.25 -30.51 -0.13
CA ASP A 4 21.74 -31.82 -0.49
C ASP A 4 20.93 -31.78 -1.79
N ASP A 5 20.91 -32.90 -2.52
CA ASP A 5 20.33 -32.96 -3.86
C ASP A 5 18.80 -32.72 -3.86
N ALA A 6 18.10 -33.10 -2.78
CA ALA A 6 16.64 -32.92 -2.69
C ALA A 6 16.29 -31.44 -2.50
N THR A 7 16.99 -30.75 -1.59
CA THR A 7 16.82 -29.30 -1.40
C THR A 7 17.25 -28.52 -2.63
N ARG A 8 18.34 -28.94 -3.31
CA ARG A 8 18.76 -28.35 -4.58
C ARG A 8 17.65 -28.44 -5.63
N GLN A 9 17.10 -29.64 -5.83
CA GLN A 9 16.03 -29.85 -6.82
C GLN A 9 14.81 -29.00 -6.49
N LYS A 10 14.38 -28.97 -5.21
CA LYS A 10 13.27 -28.13 -4.76
C LYS A 10 13.49 -26.65 -5.09
N ILE A 11 14.69 -26.11 -4.86
CA ILE A 11 15.02 -24.71 -5.18
C ILE A 11 14.98 -24.48 -6.68
N THR A 12 15.57 -25.39 -7.48
CA THR A 12 15.56 -25.30 -8.95
C THR A 12 14.14 -25.30 -9.50
N ASP A 13 13.27 -26.19 -9.00
CA ASP A 13 11.88 -26.28 -9.44
C ASP A 13 11.11 -24.99 -9.11
N LEU A 14 11.23 -24.47 -7.89
CA LEU A 14 10.61 -23.21 -7.49
C LEU A 14 11.02 -22.04 -8.40
N ILE A 15 12.31 -21.95 -8.72
CA ILE A 15 12.84 -20.90 -9.59
C ILE A 15 12.35 -21.07 -11.04
N ALA A 16 12.18 -22.31 -11.51
CA ALA A 16 11.70 -22.59 -12.86
C ALA A 16 10.19 -22.36 -13.02
N GLU A 17 9.41 -22.63 -11.98
CA GLU A 17 7.95 -22.45 -11.96
C GLU A 17 7.54 -20.96 -11.93
N ASN A 18 8.41 -20.09 -11.40
CA ASN A 18 8.10 -18.70 -11.14
C ASN A 18 9.01 -17.76 -11.93
N ARG A 19 8.43 -16.98 -12.86
CA ARG A 19 9.20 -16.01 -13.64
C ARG A 19 9.94 -15.01 -12.77
N VAL A 20 9.31 -14.52 -11.70
CA VAL A 20 9.93 -13.61 -10.71
C VAL A 20 9.67 -14.21 -9.33
N LEU A 21 10.73 -14.57 -8.62
CA LEU A 21 10.65 -15.21 -7.31
C LEU A 21 11.57 -14.51 -6.31
N LEU A 22 11.00 -14.12 -5.18
CA LEU A 22 11.73 -13.52 -4.07
C LEU A 22 11.81 -14.50 -2.89
N PHE A 23 13.01 -14.97 -2.57
CA PHE A 23 13.27 -15.64 -1.30
C PHE A 23 13.45 -14.57 -0.22
N MET A 24 12.61 -14.59 0.83
CA MET A 24 12.58 -13.54 1.85
C MET A 24 12.29 -14.10 3.26
N LYS A 25 12.42 -13.24 4.27
CA LYS A 25 12.05 -13.56 5.66
C LYS A 25 10.67 -13.00 5.97
N GLY A 26 9.70 -13.87 6.24
CA GLY A 26 8.29 -13.53 6.27
C GLY A 26 7.66 -13.60 4.87
N ASP A 27 6.48 -13.02 4.72
CA ASP A 27 5.74 -12.98 3.46
C ASP A 27 5.48 -11.54 2.97
N ARG A 28 4.90 -11.40 1.78
CA ARG A 28 4.59 -10.11 1.15
C ARG A 28 3.73 -9.19 2.04
N SER A 29 2.81 -9.73 2.82
CA SER A 29 1.92 -8.97 3.70
C SER A 29 2.54 -8.68 5.07
N ALA A 30 3.44 -9.54 5.54
CA ALA A 30 4.09 -9.47 6.84
C ALA A 30 5.59 -9.77 6.73
N PRO A 31 6.40 -8.86 6.15
CA PRO A 31 7.85 -9.05 6.09
C PRO A 31 8.45 -8.99 7.50
N GLN A 32 9.30 -9.95 7.84
CA GLN A 32 9.93 -10.08 9.16
C GLN A 32 11.37 -9.54 9.20
N CYS A 33 11.81 -8.85 8.15
CA CYS A 33 13.15 -8.27 8.04
C CYS A 33 13.11 -6.99 7.19
N GLY A 34 13.74 -5.91 7.66
CA GLY A 34 13.76 -4.63 6.94
C GLY A 34 14.30 -4.71 5.52
N PHE A 35 15.31 -5.55 5.26
CA PHE A 35 15.83 -5.79 3.91
C PHE A 35 14.80 -6.49 3.01
N SER A 36 14.03 -7.43 3.57
CA SER A 36 12.94 -8.09 2.84
C SER A 36 11.81 -7.11 2.55
N ALA A 37 11.41 -6.29 3.53
CA ALA A 37 10.41 -5.23 3.33
C ALA A 37 10.84 -4.24 2.24
N ARG A 38 12.12 -3.86 2.21
CA ARG A 38 12.66 -2.95 1.19
C ARG A 38 12.58 -3.53 -0.22
N VAL A 39 12.92 -4.80 -0.42
CA VAL A 39 12.81 -5.42 -1.76
C VAL A 39 11.34 -5.55 -2.19
N ILE A 40 10.43 -5.86 -1.27
CA ILE A 40 8.99 -5.83 -1.55
C ILE A 40 8.55 -4.45 -2.04
N GLU A 41 8.86 -3.39 -1.29
CA GLU A 41 8.53 -2.01 -1.66
C GLU A 41 9.01 -1.63 -3.07
N ILE A 42 10.27 -1.99 -3.39
CA ILE A 42 10.85 -1.76 -4.72
C ILE A 42 10.03 -2.51 -5.79
N LEU A 43 9.79 -3.81 -5.61
CA LEU A 43 9.07 -4.63 -6.59
C LEU A 43 7.61 -4.17 -6.80
N GLU A 44 6.91 -3.78 -5.72
CA GLU A 44 5.57 -3.18 -5.81
C GLU A 44 5.57 -1.91 -6.66
N GLY A 45 6.62 -1.09 -6.56
CA GLY A 45 6.79 0.12 -7.35
C GLY A 45 6.75 -0.16 -8.86
N TYR A 46 7.36 -1.26 -9.30
CA TYR A 46 7.39 -1.66 -10.71
C TYR A 46 6.08 -2.28 -11.19
N GLY A 47 5.21 -2.75 -10.28
CA GLY A 47 3.93 -3.38 -10.64
C GLY A 47 4.06 -4.71 -11.39
N ALA A 48 5.26 -5.32 -11.41
CA ALA A 48 5.47 -6.64 -12.00
C ALA A 48 4.81 -7.73 -11.12
N PRO A 49 4.17 -8.76 -11.69
CA PRO A 49 3.74 -9.91 -10.92
C PRO A 49 4.96 -10.72 -10.46
N TYR A 50 4.99 -11.10 -9.19
CA TYR A 50 6.04 -11.91 -8.58
C TYR A 50 5.51 -12.76 -7.43
N GLU A 51 6.20 -13.86 -7.17
CA GLU A 51 5.92 -14.75 -6.04
C GLU A 51 6.97 -14.59 -4.93
N THR A 52 6.58 -14.93 -3.70
CA THR A 52 7.47 -14.88 -2.53
C THR A 52 7.55 -16.23 -1.85
N LEU A 53 8.74 -16.62 -1.40
CA LEU A 53 8.94 -17.77 -0.53
C LEU A 53 9.50 -17.34 0.82
N ASP A 54 8.75 -17.61 1.89
CA ASP A 54 9.23 -17.43 3.27
C ASP A 54 10.24 -18.52 3.65
N VAL A 55 11.50 -18.12 3.81
CA VAL A 55 12.57 -19.02 4.23
C VAL A 55 12.55 -19.31 5.74
N LEU A 56 11.83 -18.53 6.54
CA LEU A 56 11.70 -18.80 7.99
C LEU A 56 10.85 -20.04 8.25
N SER A 57 9.81 -20.24 7.43
CA SER A 57 8.97 -21.44 7.43
C SER A 57 9.62 -22.64 6.74
N ASN A 58 10.77 -22.46 6.07
CA ASN A 58 11.50 -23.51 5.32
C ASN A 58 13.01 -23.53 5.68
N PRO A 59 13.41 -24.11 6.83
CA PRO A 59 14.81 -24.07 7.29
C PRO A 59 15.83 -24.64 6.30
N ASP A 60 15.49 -25.74 5.61
CA ASP A 60 16.39 -26.35 4.62
C ASP A 60 16.61 -25.43 3.42
N VAL A 61 15.55 -24.76 2.94
CA VAL A 61 15.63 -23.79 1.83
C VAL A 61 16.41 -22.55 2.26
N ARG A 62 16.30 -22.12 3.52
CA ARG A 62 17.00 -20.93 4.03
C ARG A 62 18.51 -21.02 3.92
N GLU A 63 19.09 -22.14 4.32
CA GLU A 63 20.53 -22.35 4.17
C GLU A 63 20.85 -22.81 2.75
N GLY A 64 20.00 -23.64 2.15
CA GLY A 64 20.23 -24.17 0.81
C GLY A 64 20.24 -23.13 -0.29
N ILE A 65 19.42 -22.08 -0.22
CA ILE A 65 19.40 -21.02 -1.23
C ILE A 65 20.70 -20.19 -1.22
N LYS A 66 21.34 -20.04 -0.06
CA LYS A 66 22.63 -19.36 0.06
C LYS A 66 23.75 -20.15 -0.62
N ASP A 67 23.75 -21.47 -0.39
CA ASP A 67 24.70 -22.37 -1.03
C ASP A 67 24.42 -22.50 -2.54
N TYR A 68 23.15 -22.46 -2.96
CA TYR A 68 22.72 -22.53 -4.35
C TYR A 68 23.22 -21.34 -5.17
N SER A 69 23.03 -20.12 -4.67
CA SER A 69 23.43 -18.86 -5.33
C SER A 69 24.88 -18.46 -5.06
N SER A 70 25.56 -19.16 -4.15
CA SER A 70 26.84 -18.71 -3.57
C SER A 70 26.73 -17.30 -2.96
N TRP A 71 25.56 -16.96 -2.40
CA TRP A 71 25.27 -15.64 -1.81
C TRP A 71 24.83 -15.77 -0.35
N PRO A 72 25.48 -15.07 0.61
CA PRO A 72 25.31 -15.38 2.03
C PRO A 72 24.04 -14.81 2.67
N THR A 73 23.38 -13.83 2.04
CA THR A 73 22.28 -13.06 2.65
C THR A 73 20.91 -13.33 2.01
N ILE A 74 19.86 -12.95 2.74
CA ILE A 74 18.44 -12.98 2.34
C ILE A 74 17.91 -11.56 2.60
N PRO A 75 17.12 -10.95 1.71
CA PRO A 75 16.43 -11.55 0.56
C PRO A 75 17.31 -11.87 -0.66
N GLN A 76 16.81 -12.72 -1.56
CA GLN A 76 17.40 -13.03 -2.87
C GLN A 76 16.32 -13.02 -3.96
N LEU A 77 16.50 -12.20 -5.00
CA LEU A 77 15.58 -12.09 -6.14
C LEU A 77 16.09 -12.93 -7.31
N TYR A 78 15.17 -13.70 -7.91
CA TYR A 78 15.37 -14.42 -9.16
C TYR A 78 14.41 -13.93 -10.23
N VAL A 79 14.88 -13.81 -11.46
CA VAL A 79 14.07 -13.45 -12.61
C VAL A 79 14.45 -14.33 -13.80
N GLY A 80 13.47 -14.98 -14.43
CA GLY A 80 13.69 -15.84 -15.60
C GLY A 80 14.62 -17.02 -15.35
N GLY A 81 14.73 -17.48 -14.10
CA GLY A 81 15.65 -18.54 -13.70
C GLY A 81 17.02 -18.05 -13.20
N GLU A 82 17.32 -16.76 -13.35
CA GLU A 82 18.64 -16.20 -13.03
C GLU A 82 18.63 -15.45 -11.70
N PHE A 83 19.72 -15.56 -10.94
CA PHE A 83 19.91 -14.80 -9.71
C PHE A 83 20.24 -13.35 -10.05
N ILE A 84 19.37 -12.42 -9.64
CA ILE A 84 19.55 -10.98 -9.87
C ILE A 84 20.37 -10.35 -8.75
N GLY A 85 20.06 -10.66 -7.49
CA GLY A 85 20.81 -10.11 -6.37
C GLY A 85 20.12 -10.19 -5.01
N GLY A 86 20.84 -9.77 -3.97
CA GLY A 86 20.28 -9.49 -2.65
C GLY A 86 19.84 -8.02 -2.51
N CYS A 87 19.35 -7.63 -1.33
CA CYS A 87 18.74 -6.32 -1.10
C CYS A 87 19.57 -5.12 -1.59
N ASP A 88 20.88 -5.11 -1.34
CA ASP A 88 21.74 -3.98 -1.72
C ASP A 88 21.86 -3.84 -3.24
N ILE A 89 22.09 -4.96 -3.94
CA ILE A 89 22.14 -5.02 -5.41
C ILE A 89 20.79 -4.57 -5.99
N ILE A 90 19.68 -5.08 -5.46
CA ILE A 90 18.35 -4.69 -5.94
C ILE A 90 18.08 -3.20 -5.70
N THR A 91 18.55 -2.65 -4.60
CA THR A 91 18.42 -1.20 -4.32
C THR A 91 19.26 -0.36 -5.27
N GLU A 92 20.49 -0.79 -5.57
CA GLU A 92 21.38 -0.14 -6.54
C GLU A 92 20.80 -0.21 -7.96
N MET A 93 20.39 -1.40 -8.42
CA MET A 93 19.74 -1.57 -9.72
C MET A 93 18.45 -0.77 -9.83
N HIS A 94 17.66 -0.68 -8.75
CA HIS A 94 16.49 0.19 -8.72
C HIS A 94 16.90 1.65 -8.92
N GLY A 95 17.89 2.14 -8.17
CA GLY A 95 18.38 3.51 -8.32
C GLY A 95 18.94 3.79 -9.73
N ALA A 96 19.57 2.83 -10.36
CA ALA A 96 20.07 2.93 -11.73
C ALA A 96 18.98 2.78 -12.82
N GLY A 97 17.77 2.35 -12.44
CA GLY A 97 16.70 2.01 -13.38
C GLY A 97 16.93 0.71 -14.15
N GLU A 98 17.85 -0.14 -13.69
CA GLU A 98 18.26 -1.38 -14.36
C GLU A 98 17.31 -2.57 -14.09
N LEU A 99 16.33 -2.42 -13.20
CA LEU A 99 15.34 -3.48 -12.93
C LEU A 99 14.21 -3.57 -13.96
N PHE A 100 13.98 -2.55 -14.79
CA PHE A 100 12.91 -2.56 -15.78
C PHE A 100 13.03 -3.73 -16.77
N GLU A 101 14.23 -3.92 -17.32
CA GLU A 101 14.48 -4.96 -18.32
C GLU A 101 14.33 -6.38 -17.74
N PRO A 102 15.01 -6.75 -16.63
CA PRO A 102 14.80 -8.05 -15.99
C PRO A 102 13.33 -8.31 -15.66
N LEU A 103 12.64 -7.34 -15.04
CA LEU A 103 11.23 -7.48 -14.66
C LEU A 103 10.28 -7.49 -15.88
N GLY A 104 10.75 -7.13 -17.08
CA GLY A 104 9.95 -7.03 -18.29
C GLY A 104 8.86 -5.96 -18.17
N VAL A 105 9.18 -4.87 -17.49
CA VAL A 105 8.30 -3.71 -17.30
C VAL A 105 8.86 -2.55 -18.08
N GLU A 106 8.04 -1.88 -18.87
CA GLU A 106 8.47 -0.67 -19.56
C GLU A 106 8.60 0.49 -18.56
N PRO A 107 9.69 1.28 -18.62
CA PRO A 107 9.80 2.49 -17.83
C PRO A 107 8.59 3.41 -18.08
N PRO A 108 7.91 3.91 -17.04
CA PRO A 108 6.78 4.81 -17.25
C PRO A 108 7.27 6.09 -17.92
N PRO A 109 6.37 6.80 -18.63
CA PRO A 109 6.72 8.07 -19.26
C PRO A 109 7.23 9.06 -18.23
N ALA A 110 8.19 9.89 -18.64
CA ALA A 110 8.70 10.94 -17.78
C ALA A 110 7.58 11.95 -17.49
N ILE A 111 7.11 11.97 -16.25
CA ILE A 111 6.12 12.91 -15.74
C ILE A 111 6.86 13.85 -14.80
N ASN A 112 6.70 15.16 -15.00
CA ASN A 112 7.11 16.15 -14.01
C ASN A 112 5.87 16.53 -13.19
N PRO A 113 5.71 16.01 -11.96
CA PRO A 113 4.50 16.23 -11.18
C PRO A 113 4.44 17.68 -10.67
N GLU A 114 3.24 18.25 -10.70
CA GLU A 114 2.96 19.49 -9.98
C GLU A 114 2.83 19.19 -8.48
N ILE A 115 3.65 19.82 -7.63
CA ILE A 115 3.61 19.65 -6.18
C ILE A 115 3.49 21.01 -5.50
N HIS A 116 2.54 21.10 -4.58
CA HIS A 116 2.28 22.31 -3.81
C HIS A 116 2.78 22.14 -2.36
N LEU A 117 3.50 23.13 -1.86
CA LEU A 117 3.86 23.24 -0.45
C LEU A 117 3.13 24.42 0.17
N THR A 118 2.54 24.23 1.35
CA THR A 118 2.16 25.39 2.17
C THR A 118 3.40 26.15 2.61
N THR A 119 3.28 27.44 2.89
CA THR A 119 4.41 28.28 3.31
C THR A 119 5.15 27.67 4.50
N GLU A 120 4.41 27.25 5.52
CA GLU A 120 4.97 26.63 6.73
C GLU A 120 5.68 25.31 6.43
N ALA A 121 5.14 24.49 5.52
CA ALA A 121 5.77 23.25 5.10
C ALA A 121 7.08 23.51 4.34
N ALA A 122 7.09 24.48 3.42
CA ALA A 122 8.28 24.85 2.67
C ALA A 122 9.42 25.33 3.59
N GLU A 123 9.10 26.20 4.55
CA GLU A 123 10.07 26.67 5.55
C GLU A 123 10.61 25.52 6.40
N ALA A 124 9.73 24.63 6.89
CA ALA A 124 10.12 23.50 7.73
C ALA A 124 10.98 22.48 6.96
N LEU A 125 10.61 22.14 5.72
CA LEU A 125 11.38 21.24 4.87
C LEU A 125 12.73 21.84 4.50
N GLY A 126 12.78 23.12 4.15
CA GLY A 126 14.05 23.81 3.86
C GLY A 126 15.01 23.79 5.05
N GLN A 127 14.49 24.00 6.27
CA GLN A 127 15.30 23.88 7.49
C GLN A 127 15.75 22.43 7.75
N ALA A 128 14.88 21.44 7.54
CA ALA A 128 15.22 20.03 7.71
C ALA A 128 16.34 19.60 6.76
N VAL A 129 16.27 20.01 5.48
CA VAL A 129 17.33 19.75 4.49
C VAL A 129 18.63 20.42 4.91
N ALA A 130 18.60 21.66 5.38
CA ALA A 130 19.81 22.37 5.82
C ALA A 130 20.48 21.77 7.08
N GLN A 131 19.69 21.15 7.98
CA GLN A 131 20.19 20.60 9.25
C GLN A 131 20.60 19.13 9.15
N SER A 132 19.89 18.34 8.34
CA SER A 132 20.03 16.88 8.25
C SER A 132 20.57 16.40 6.91
N GLY A 133 20.71 17.29 5.92
CA GLY A 133 21.33 16.99 4.63
C GLY A 133 22.84 16.88 4.74
N GLY A 134 23.37 15.68 4.47
CA GLY A 134 24.75 15.54 4.01
C GLY A 134 24.93 16.21 2.63
N PRO A 135 26.18 16.40 2.16
CA PRO A 135 26.46 17.05 0.88
C PRO A 135 25.74 16.40 -0.32
N ASP A 136 25.46 15.10 -0.24
CA ASP A 136 24.79 14.31 -1.27
C ASP A 136 23.44 13.75 -0.78
N GLN A 137 22.73 14.45 0.11
CA GLN A 137 21.41 14.04 0.61
C GLN A 137 20.36 15.04 0.19
N HIS A 138 19.36 14.56 -0.54
CA HIS A 138 18.23 15.34 -1.02
C HIS A 138 16.94 14.88 -0.35
N LEU A 139 15.92 15.74 -0.35
CA LEU A 139 14.59 15.38 0.12
C LEU A 139 13.89 14.57 -0.97
N HIS A 140 13.46 13.35 -0.66
CA HIS A 140 12.68 12.50 -1.54
C HIS A 140 11.21 12.46 -1.13
N LEU A 141 10.33 12.38 -2.11
CA LEU A 141 8.93 12.01 -1.97
C LEU A 141 8.68 10.72 -2.75
N SER A 142 8.29 9.67 -2.04
CA SER A 142 7.82 8.43 -2.65
C SER A 142 6.37 8.18 -2.31
N ILE A 143 5.61 7.70 -3.29
CA ILE A 143 4.18 7.39 -3.18
C ILE A 143 3.98 5.98 -3.70
N SER A 144 3.68 5.06 -2.80
CA SER A 144 3.44 3.64 -3.12
C SER A 144 2.19 3.45 -3.97
N GLN A 145 1.96 2.23 -4.46
CA GLN A 145 0.76 1.87 -5.24
C GLN A 145 -0.55 2.05 -4.46
N ASN A 146 -0.52 1.91 -3.12
CA ASN A 146 -1.65 2.19 -2.23
C ASN A 146 -1.67 3.65 -1.71
N PHE A 147 -0.97 4.56 -2.38
CA PHE A 147 -0.94 6.01 -2.08
C PHE A 147 -0.38 6.39 -0.71
N GLN A 148 0.36 5.50 -0.04
CA GLN A 148 1.12 5.86 1.14
C GLN A 148 2.30 6.73 0.71
N SER A 149 2.40 7.91 1.32
CA SER A 149 3.42 8.90 1.00
C SER A 149 4.50 8.88 2.07
N THR A 150 5.77 8.85 1.64
CA THR A 150 6.94 8.89 2.52
C THR A 150 7.86 10.03 2.11
N LEU A 151 8.31 10.80 3.10
CA LEU A 151 9.36 11.80 2.94
C LEU A 151 10.64 11.28 3.60
N SER A 152 11.75 11.30 2.88
CA SER A 152 13.02 10.78 3.37
C SER A 152 14.20 11.58 2.83
N MET A 153 15.36 11.49 3.49
CA MET A 153 16.63 11.98 2.97
C MET A 153 17.39 10.82 2.32
N ALA A 154 17.77 10.97 1.05
CA ALA A 154 18.57 9.98 0.33
C ALA A 154 19.44 10.65 -0.75
N PRO A 155 20.46 9.96 -1.29
CA PRO A 155 21.17 10.43 -2.48
C PRO A 155 20.28 10.45 -3.71
N GLN A 156 20.54 11.40 -4.61
CA GLN A 156 19.87 11.45 -5.90
C GLN A 156 20.23 10.22 -6.74
N SER A 157 19.23 9.68 -7.41
CA SER A 157 19.27 8.52 -8.28
C SER A 157 18.88 8.92 -9.72
N PRO A 158 19.40 8.20 -10.75
CA PRO A 158 18.90 8.31 -12.12
C PRO A 158 17.38 8.11 -12.31
N MET A 159 16.72 7.46 -11.35
CA MET A 159 15.26 7.28 -11.33
C MET A 159 14.51 8.52 -10.83
N ASP A 160 15.18 9.52 -10.28
CA ASP A 160 14.50 10.68 -9.72
C ASP A 160 14.09 11.70 -10.80
N VAL A 161 12.90 12.23 -10.62
CA VAL A 161 12.41 13.45 -11.24
C VAL A 161 12.63 14.58 -10.25
N VAL A 162 13.41 15.58 -10.67
CA VAL A 162 13.68 16.77 -9.84
C VAL A 162 12.51 17.75 -9.95
N VAL A 163 11.90 18.07 -8.82
CA VAL A 163 10.79 19.02 -8.69
C VAL A 163 11.23 20.20 -7.83
N GLU A 164 11.17 21.41 -8.38
CA GLU A 164 11.43 22.64 -7.63
C GLU A 164 10.10 23.34 -7.32
N THR A 165 9.80 23.55 -6.05
CA THR A 165 8.56 24.20 -5.62
C THR A 165 8.77 24.97 -4.33
N SER A 166 8.26 26.21 -4.26
CA SER A 166 8.37 27.09 -3.09
C SER A 166 9.80 27.21 -2.50
N GLY A 167 10.83 27.16 -3.35
CA GLY A 167 12.25 27.24 -2.93
C GLY A 167 12.83 25.95 -2.33
N VAL A 168 12.09 24.83 -2.39
CA VAL A 168 12.53 23.50 -1.98
C VAL A 168 12.67 22.62 -3.22
N THR A 169 13.77 21.86 -3.28
CA THR A 169 14.00 20.83 -4.30
C THR A 169 13.61 19.47 -3.73
N LEU A 170 12.69 18.78 -4.41
CA LEU A 170 12.27 17.42 -4.10
C LEU A 170 12.70 16.46 -5.21
N MET A 171 13.16 15.29 -4.80
CA MET A 171 13.39 14.14 -5.67
C MET A 171 12.15 13.26 -5.61
N VAL A 172 11.45 13.11 -6.73
CA VAL A 172 10.30 12.20 -6.83
C VAL A 172 10.72 11.01 -7.66
N ASP A 173 10.68 9.81 -7.10
CA ASP A 173 11.04 8.64 -7.89
C ASP A 173 10.09 8.49 -9.10
N ARG A 174 10.63 8.06 -10.23
CA ARG A 174 9.89 7.97 -11.49
C ARG A 174 8.64 7.09 -11.39
N LEU A 175 8.65 6.08 -10.53
CA LEU A 175 7.50 5.18 -10.35
C LEU A 175 6.37 5.88 -9.57
N SER A 176 6.70 6.86 -8.74
CA SER A 176 5.77 7.70 -7.97
C SER A 176 5.27 8.93 -8.73
N ALA A 177 6.02 9.42 -9.72
CA ALA A 177 5.76 10.70 -10.38
C ALA A 177 4.30 10.89 -10.85
N ALA A 178 3.69 9.88 -11.47
CA ALA A 178 2.28 9.95 -11.87
C ALA A 178 1.33 10.14 -10.67
N ARG A 179 1.55 9.39 -9.59
CA ARG A 179 0.73 9.45 -8.37
C ARG A 179 0.99 10.74 -7.57
N ALA A 180 2.16 11.36 -7.74
CA ALA A 180 2.53 12.59 -7.04
C ALA A 180 1.95 13.87 -7.66
N ASN A 181 1.35 13.79 -8.85
CA ASN A 181 0.85 14.97 -9.54
C ASN A 181 -0.35 15.62 -8.82
N GLY A 182 -0.25 16.91 -8.50
CA GLY A 182 -1.25 17.68 -7.75
C GLY A 182 -1.20 17.48 -6.23
N VAL A 183 -0.17 16.80 -5.72
CA VAL A 183 -0.01 16.59 -4.26
C VAL A 183 0.20 17.92 -3.55
N THR A 184 -0.43 18.06 -2.38
CA THR A 184 -0.20 19.17 -1.46
C THR A 184 0.46 18.65 -0.19
N ILE A 185 1.60 19.24 0.20
CA ILE A 185 2.27 18.96 1.47
C ILE A 185 2.06 20.13 2.42
N SER A 186 1.54 19.83 3.61
CA SER A 186 1.26 20.79 4.67
C SER A 186 1.95 20.38 5.98
N LEU A 187 2.18 21.35 6.86
CA LEU A 187 2.65 21.11 8.22
C LEU A 187 1.44 20.96 9.13
N VAL A 188 1.43 19.91 9.96
CA VAL A 188 0.35 19.64 10.91
C VAL A 188 0.91 19.40 12.30
N GLU A 189 0.14 19.76 13.32
CA GLU A 189 0.42 19.38 14.69
C GLU A 189 -0.10 17.95 14.94
N THR A 190 0.78 17.12 15.48
CA THR A 190 0.52 15.73 15.87
C THR A 190 0.80 15.58 17.37
N GLN A 191 0.37 14.46 17.96
CA GLN A 191 0.61 14.20 19.39
C GLN A 191 2.11 14.11 19.73
N ASP A 192 2.95 13.76 18.75
CA ASP A 192 4.41 13.62 18.89
C ASP A 192 5.18 14.88 18.45
N GLY A 193 4.48 15.99 18.16
CA GLY A 193 5.08 17.25 17.71
C GLY A 193 4.60 17.65 16.31
N ARG A 194 5.46 18.33 15.53
CA ARG A 194 5.11 18.77 14.17
C ARG A 194 5.43 17.67 13.15
N GLY A 195 4.48 17.38 12.27
CA GLY A 195 4.63 16.41 11.18
C GLY A 195 4.17 16.98 9.85
N PHE A 196 4.48 16.27 8.76
CA PHE A 196 4.00 16.64 7.43
C PHE A 196 2.78 15.80 7.08
N LYS A 197 1.76 16.46 6.54
CA LYS A 197 0.61 15.80 5.93
C LYS A 197 0.70 15.94 4.42
N VAL A 198 0.56 14.82 3.73
CA VAL A 198 0.56 14.75 2.26
C VAL A 198 -0.87 14.47 1.80
N ASP A 199 -1.52 15.49 1.25
CA ASP A 199 -2.85 15.38 0.64
C ASP A 199 -2.69 15.05 -0.84
N ASN A 200 -3.09 13.84 -1.23
CA ASN A 200 -2.95 13.36 -2.60
C ASN A 200 -4.32 13.27 -3.30
N PRO A 201 -4.60 14.11 -4.32
CA PRO A 201 -5.89 14.10 -5.01
C PRO A 201 -6.11 12.85 -5.87
N ASN A 202 -5.06 12.08 -6.16
CA ASN A 202 -5.14 10.86 -6.95
C ASN A 202 -5.41 9.61 -6.10
N ALA A 203 -5.36 9.74 -4.77
CA ALA A 203 -5.62 8.62 -3.88
C ALA A 203 -7.10 8.19 -3.99
N PRO A 204 -7.40 6.87 -3.97
CA PRO A 204 -8.76 6.38 -3.87
C PRO A 204 -9.49 7.03 -2.69
N GLN A 205 -10.75 7.40 -2.92
CA GLN A 205 -11.63 7.96 -1.89
C GLN A 205 -12.82 7.05 -1.68
N VAL A 206 -13.39 7.11 -0.46
CA VAL A 206 -14.62 6.37 -0.16
C VAL A 206 -15.73 6.95 -1.01
N GLN A 207 -16.31 6.10 -1.85
CA GLN A 207 -17.43 6.49 -2.70
C GLN A 207 -18.69 6.64 -1.84
N THR A 208 -19.62 7.49 -2.27
CA THR A 208 -20.89 7.64 -1.55
C THR A 208 -22.02 7.01 -2.35
N MET A 209 -22.96 6.37 -1.64
CA MET A 209 -24.19 5.84 -2.22
C MET A 209 -25.40 6.24 -1.39
N SER A 210 -26.56 6.38 -2.05
CA SER A 210 -27.82 6.64 -1.35
C SER A 210 -28.41 5.35 -0.76
N VAL A 211 -29.40 5.50 0.12
CA VAL A 211 -30.16 4.37 0.68
C VAL A 211 -30.99 3.63 -0.37
N GLN A 212 -31.42 4.31 -1.45
CA GLN A 212 -32.08 3.67 -2.59
C GLN A 212 -31.10 2.81 -3.38
N ALA A 213 -29.89 3.31 -3.66
CA ALA A 213 -28.86 2.53 -4.34
C ALA A 213 -28.46 1.31 -3.51
N LEU A 214 -28.36 1.46 -2.18
CA LEU A 214 -28.16 0.31 -1.28
C LEU A 214 -29.30 -0.69 -1.38
N LYS A 215 -30.56 -0.24 -1.40
CA LYS A 215 -31.73 -1.12 -1.51
C LYS A 215 -31.72 -1.89 -2.83
N GLU A 216 -31.43 -1.22 -3.95
CA GLU A 216 -31.27 -1.86 -5.25
C GLU A 216 -30.13 -2.89 -5.25
N LEU A 217 -29.01 -2.56 -4.61
CA LEU A 217 -27.87 -3.47 -4.46
C LEU A 217 -28.25 -4.72 -3.67
N ILE A 218 -28.96 -4.57 -2.55
CA ILE A 218 -29.51 -5.68 -1.75
C ILE A 218 -30.47 -6.52 -2.59
N ASP A 219 -31.42 -5.90 -3.30
CA ASP A 219 -32.44 -6.58 -4.09
C ASP A 219 -31.86 -7.32 -5.30
N SER A 220 -30.75 -6.83 -5.85
CA SER A 220 -30.06 -7.47 -6.96
C SER A 220 -29.44 -8.82 -6.60
N GLY A 221 -29.19 -9.07 -5.30
CA GLY A 221 -28.54 -10.29 -4.80
C GLY A 221 -27.09 -10.45 -5.23
N GLY A 222 -26.45 -9.39 -5.75
CA GLY A 222 -25.03 -9.40 -6.12
C GLY A 222 -24.10 -9.55 -4.90
N PRO A 223 -22.83 -9.97 -5.11
CA PRO A 223 -21.87 -10.12 -4.02
C PRO A 223 -21.35 -8.75 -3.55
N PHE A 224 -21.54 -8.44 -2.26
CA PHE A 224 -20.91 -7.32 -1.55
C PHE A 224 -20.95 -7.58 -0.04
N GLU A 225 -20.14 -6.85 0.72
CA GLU A 225 -20.14 -6.90 2.19
C GLU A 225 -20.81 -5.63 2.74
N LEU A 226 -21.92 -5.77 3.48
CA LEU A 226 -22.58 -4.67 4.16
C LEU A 226 -22.12 -4.60 5.62
N LEU A 227 -21.39 -3.53 5.96
CA LEU A 227 -20.62 -3.42 7.18
C LEU A 227 -21.15 -2.29 8.05
N ASP A 228 -21.61 -2.64 9.24
CA ASP A 228 -22.09 -1.69 10.23
C ASP A 228 -20.97 -1.30 11.20
N VAL A 229 -20.66 -0.01 11.28
CA VAL A 229 -19.56 0.51 12.11
C VAL A 229 -20.06 1.31 13.31
N ARG A 230 -21.31 1.07 13.72
CA ARG A 230 -21.89 1.63 14.95
C ARG A 230 -21.42 0.83 16.16
N THR A 231 -21.80 1.29 17.37
CA THR A 231 -21.52 0.50 18.57
C THR A 231 -22.41 -0.75 18.63
N PRO A 232 -22.02 -1.79 19.40
CA PRO A 232 -22.87 -2.96 19.60
C PRO A 232 -24.27 -2.62 20.11
N GLU A 233 -24.41 -1.65 21.03
CA GLU A 233 -25.69 -1.24 21.59
C GLU A 233 -26.60 -0.57 20.54
N GLU A 234 -26.01 0.28 19.69
CA GLU A 234 -26.70 0.88 18.54
C GLU A 234 -27.19 -0.19 17.55
N TYR A 235 -26.35 -1.20 17.29
CA TYR A 235 -26.63 -2.29 16.37
C TYR A 235 -27.71 -3.26 16.90
N GLU A 236 -27.75 -3.50 18.21
CA GLU A 236 -28.80 -4.29 18.85
C GLU A 236 -30.16 -3.57 18.83
N THR A 237 -30.16 -2.24 18.93
CA THR A 237 -31.38 -1.42 18.93
C THR A 237 -32.07 -1.41 17.57
N ALA A 238 -31.30 -1.26 16.50
CA ALA A 238 -31.79 -1.25 15.12
C ALA A 238 -30.69 -1.70 14.17
N ARG A 239 -31.00 -2.55 13.19
CA ARG A 239 -30.04 -3.02 12.18
C ARG A 239 -30.73 -3.44 10.89
N LEU A 240 -29.95 -3.47 9.81
CA LEU A 240 -30.34 -4.17 8.58
C LEU A 240 -30.00 -5.65 8.73
N GLU A 241 -30.88 -6.53 8.28
CA GLU A 241 -30.68 -7.98 8.39
C GLU A 241 -29.41 -8.46 7.64
N GLN A 242 -29.10 -7.80 6.53
CA GLN A 242 -27.95 -8.08 5.68
C GLN A 242 -26.64 -7.47 6.22
N ALA A 243 -26.71 -6.52 7.16
CA ALA A 243 -25.52 -5.86 7.68
C ALA A 243 -24.81 -6.76 8.70
N GLN A 244 -23.48 -6.62 8.77
CA GLN A 244 -22.65 -7.25 9.77
C GLN A 244 -21.95 -6.19 10.61
N LEU A 245 -22.09 -6.27 11.94
CA LEU A 245 -21.36 -5.39 12.85
C LEU A 245 -19.85 -5.64 12.73
N VAL A 246 -19.08 -4.58 12.51
CA VAL A 246 -17.62 -4.64 12.44
C VAL A 246 -17.05 -4.81 13.84
N ASP A 247 -16.65 -6.04 14.15
CA ASP A 247 -15.83 -6.40 15.29
C ASP A 247 -14.41 -6.81 14.85
N GLN A 248 -13.53 -7.13 15.81
CA GLN A 248 -12.16 -7.54 15.52
C GLN A 248 -12.09 -8.77 14.61
N ARG A 249 -12.97 -9.76 14.82
CA ARG A 249 -12.95 -11.00 14.05
C ARG A 249 -13.38 -10.78 12.61
N LEU A 250 -14.43 -9.98 12.39
CA LEU A 250 -14.87 -9.60 11.07
C LEU A 250 -13.79 -8.78 10.38
N PHE A 251 -13.16 -7.84 11.08
CA PHE A 251 -12.06 -7.04 10.54
C PHE A 251 -10.87 -7.92 10.07
N GLU A 252 -10.48 -8.94 10.83
CA GLU A 252 -9.46 -9.92 10.42
C GLU A 252 -9.90 -10.73 9.19
N ARG A 253 -11.17 -11.14 9.11
CA ARG A 253 -11.74 -11.80 7.91
C ARG A 253 -11.69 -10.87 6.69
N LEU A 254 -12.10 -9.62 6.85
CA LEU A 254 -12.17 -8.67 5.74
C LEU A 254 -10.79 -8.46 5.12
N GLN A 255 -9.73 -8.43 5.93
CA GLN A 255 -8.35 -8.30 5.42
C GLN A 255 -7.90 -9.42 4.47
N THR A 256 -8.53 -10.60 4.50
CA THR A 256 -8.21 -11.73 3.62
C THR A 256 -9.01 -11.73 2.32
N LEU A 257 -10.00 -10.83 2.18
CA LEU A 257 -10.82 -10.75 0.99
C LEU A 257 -10.04 -10.21 -0.22
N PRO A 258 -10.45 -10.57 -1.45
CA PRO A 258 -9.97 -9.92 -2.67
C PRO A 258 -10.09 -8.39 -2.58
N ARG A 259 -9.08 -7.66 -3.04
CA ARG A 259 -9.02 -6.19 -2.93
C ARG A 259 -10.06 -5.47 -3.80
N ASP A 260 -10.60 -6.15 -4.79
CA ASP A 260 -11.73 -5.70 -5.62
C ASP A 260 -13.10 -6.04 -5.01
N THR A 261 -13.15 -6.64 -3.81
CA THR A 261 -14.41 -6.90 -3.12
C THR A 261 -15.11 -5.59 -2.79
N ARG A 262 -16.40 -5.49 -3.14
CA ARG A 262 -17.24 -4.35 -2.80
C ARG A 262 -17.54 -4.32 -1.31
N LEU A 263 -17.03 -3.30 -0.62
CA LEU A 263 -17.30 -3.04 0.79
C LEU A 263 -18.24 -1.84 0.90
N VAL A 264 -19.36 -2.00 1.61
CA VAL A 264 -20.35 -0.95 1.82
C VAL A 264 -20.51 -0.70 3.31
N PHE A 265 -20.12 0.48 3.75
CA PHE A 265 -20.18 0.88 5.15
C PHE A 265 -21.46 1.65 5.45
N ILE A 266 -22.12 1.28 6.54
CA ILE A 266 -23.24 1.99 7.11
C ILE A 266 -22.93 2.35 8.56
N CYS A 267 -23.25 3.58 8.95
CA CYS A 267 -23.30 3.97 10.36
C CYS A 267 -24.62 4.67 10.65
N HIS A 268 -24.71 5.47 11.72
CA HIS A 268 -25.97 6.14 12.02
C HIS A 268 -26.31 7.23 10.98
N HIS A 269 -25.34 8.09 10.60
CA HIS A 269 -25.57 9.27 9.74
C HIS A 269 -24.58 9.45 8.57
N GLY A 270 -23.56 8.59 8.45
CA GLY A 270 -22.54 8.64 7.39
C GLY A 270 -21.08 8.77 7.87
N PRO A 271 -20.70 9.77 8.68
CA PRO A 271 -19.27 10.10 8.91
C PRO A 271 -18.38 8.95 9.41
N ARG A 272 -18.89 8.08 10.31
CA ARG A 272 -18.12 6.92 10.80
C ARG A 272 -17.87 5.88 9.70
N GLY A 273 -18.81 5.72 8.76
CA GLY A 273 -18.65 4.82 7.62
C GLY A 273 -17.58 5.31 6.64
N VAL A 274 -17.46 6.62 6.44
CA VAL A 274 -16.36 7.21 5.67
C VAL A 274 -15.01 6.90 6.33
N GLN A 275 -14.88 7.17 7.63
CA GLN A 275 -13.63 6.89 8.36
C GLN A 275 -13.25 5.41 8.33
N ALA A 276 -14.22 4.52 8.52
CA ALA A 276 -13.96 3.08 8.40
C ALA A 276 -13.54 2.70 6.98
N GLY A 277 -14.22 3.24 5.96
CA GLY A 277 -13.88 2.99 4.56
C GLY A 277 -12.45 3.45 4.19
N GLU A 278 -12.01 4.61 4.68
CA GLU A 278 -10.64 5.11 4.48
C GLU A 278 -9.59 4.11 4.98
N GLN A 279 -9.86 3.45 6.10
CA GLN A 279 -8.98 2.41 6.64
C GLN A 279 -8.82 1.24 5.65
N PHE A 280 -9.91 0.79 5.01
CA PHE A 280 -9.84 -0.29 4.03
C PHE A 280 -9.21 0.14 2.70
N LEU A 281 -9.42 1.38 2.25
CA LEU A 281 -8.69 1.94 1.11
C LEU A 281 -7.17 1.91 1.34
N SER A 282 -6.72 2.23 2.55
CA SER A 282 -5.29 2.16 2.90
C SER A 282 -4.70 0.73 2.84
N MET A 283 -5.55 -0.28 3.00
CA MET A 283 -5.20 -1.71 2.86
C MET A 283 -5.24 -2.19 1.39
N GLY A 284 -5.54 -1.28 0.46
CA GLY A 284 -5.57 -1.53 -0.97
C GLY A 284 -6.93 -1.97 -1.51
N PHE A 285 -8.02 -1.90 -0.74
CA PHE A 285 -9.36 -2.12 -1.31
C PHE A 285 -9.68 -1.03 -2.34
N THR A 286 -10.32 -1.41 -3.45
CA THR A 286 -10.57 -0.49 -4.56
C THR A 286 -12.05 -0.13 -4.77
N ASP A 287 -12.97 -0.89 -4.17
CA ASP A 287 -14.42 -0.70 -4.31
C ASP A 287 -15.08 -0.50 -2.94
N VAL A 288 -14.88 0.69 -2.36
CA VAL A 288 -15.31 1.04 -0.99
C VAL A 288 -16.33 2.16 -1.01
N HIS A 289 -17.48 1.93 -0.37
CA HIS A 289 -18.61 2.85 -0.34
C HIS A 289 -19.08 3.16 1.08
N ASN A 290 -19.59 4.37 1.28
CA ASN A 290 -20.34 4.76 2.46
C ASN A 290 -21.78 5.14 2.09
N VAL A 291 -22.73 4.66 2.89
CA VAL A 291 -24.15 5.00 2.75
C VAL A 291 -24.42 6.40 3.31
N THR A 292 -24.80 7.32 2.43
CA THR A 292 -25.14 8.70 2.79
C THR A 292 -26.40 8.72 3.66
N GLY A 293 -26.35 9.44 4.78
CA GLY A 293 -27.45 9.51 5.74
C GLY A 293 -27.59 8.29 6.66
N GLY A 294 -26.81 7.22 6.40
CA GLY A 294 -26.71 6.05 7.26
C GLY A 294 -28.04 5.32 7.50
N LEU A 295 -28.13 4.63 8.63
CA LEU A 295 -29.34 3.92 9.04
C LEU A 295 -30.52 4.87 9.27
N HIS A 296 -30.26 6.12 9.70
CA HIS A 296 -31.33 7.11 9.90
C HIS A 296 -32.09 7.38 8.60
N ALA A 297 -31.38 7.63 7.49
CA ALA A 297 -32.00 7.82 6.19
C ALA A 297 -32.70 6.53 5.69
N TRP A 298 -32.14 5.36 5.98
CA TRP A 298 -32.78 4.09 5.62
C TRP A 298 -34.14 3.94 6.29
N SER A 299 -34.23 4.21 7.60
CA SER A 299 -35.49 4.18 8.34
C SER A 299 -36.52 5.17 7.82
N GLN A 300 -36.08 6.32 7.29
CA GLN A 300 -37.00 7.35 6.79
C GLN A 300 -37.51 7.03 5.38
N GLU A 301 -36.65 6.51 4.52
CA GLU A 301 -36.88 6.48 3.08
C GLU A 301 -37.16 5.08 2.51
N ILE A 302 -36.65 4.02 3.16
CA ILE A 302 -36.71 2.65 2.64
C ILE A 302 -37.57 1.74 3.52
N ASP A 303 -37.28 1.69 4.82
CA ASP A 303 -37.98 0.82 5.76
C ASP A 303 -38.29 1.49 7.09
N PRO A 304 -39.47 2.12 7.23
CA PRO A 304 -39.94 2.73 8.47
C PRO A 304 -40.12 1.77 9.65
N SER A 305 -40.03 0.45 9.43
CA SER A 305 -40.07 -0.52 10.54
C SER A 305 -38.75 -0.62 11.30
N VAL A 306 -37.63 -0.17 10.70
CA VAL A 306 -36.33 -0.09 11.37
C VAL A 306 -36.37 1.06 12.39
N PRO A 307 -36.18 0.77 13.71
CA PRO A 307 -36.30 1.78 14.75
C PRO A 307 -35.30 2.94 14.56
N GLN A 308 -35.77 4.15 14.87
CA GLN A 308 -34.94 5.34 14.96
C GLN A 308 -34.58 5.61 16.42
N TYR A 309 -33.40 6.16 16.66
CA TYR A 309 -32.91 6.50 18.00
C TYR A 309 -31.98 7.71 17.95
#